data_AF-A0A7G5GXV2-F1
#
_entry.id   AF-A0A7G5GXV2-F1
#
_cell.length_a   1.000
_cell.length_b   1.000
_cell.length_c   1.000
_cell.angle_alpha   90.00
_cell.angle_beta   90.00
_cell.angle_gamma   90.00
#
_symmetry.space_group_name_H-M   'P 1'
#
loop_
_entity.id
_entity.type
_entity.pdbx_description
1 polymer ?
#
loop_
_entity_poly.entity_id
_entity_poly.type
_entity_poly.pdbx_seq_one_letter_code
_entity_poly.pdbx_strand_id
1 'polypeptide(L)' 'MKTKRSGTGQPQYSSDIDFASITEHHLSEWLHLLDHLQDIHAPTDQLAYCRNQVTRLQLELYQLRNTNWREKAG' A
#
# COMPACT_ATOMS: atom_id res chain seq x y z
N MET A 1 32.17 3.17 41.98
CA MET A 1 31.99 3.87 40.69
C MET A 1 30.84 3.21 39.95
N LYS A 2 29.70 3.90 39.81
CA LYS A 2 28.50 3.39 39.10
C LYS A 2 28.51 3.97 37.69
N THR A 3 28.87 3.16 36.70
CA THR A 3 28.88 3.58 35.30
C THR A 3 27.43 3.66 34.81
N LYS A 4 27.01 4.88 34.48
CA LYS A 4 25.70 5.20 33.92
C LYS A 4 25.53 4.44 32.59
N ARG A 5 24.44 3.68 32.45
CA ARG A 5 24.01 3.15 31.15
C ARG A 5 23.65 4.35 30.28
N SER A 6 24.50 4.66 29.32
CA SER A 6 24.18 5.56 28.22
C SER A 6 22.96 4.99 27.50
N GLY A 7 21.84 5.71 27.61
CA GLY A 7 20.68 5.48 26.78
C GLY A 7 21.08 5.74 25.33
N THR A 8 21.22 4.68 24.56
CA THR A 8 21.09 4.76 23.11
C THR A 8 19.62 5.04 22.85
N GLY A 9 19.28 6.33 22.76
CA GLY A 9 18.04 6.76 22.16
C GLY A 9 17.97 6.11 20.79
N GLN A 10 17.11 5.10 20.65
CA GLN A 10 16.74 4.62 19.33
C GLN A 10 16.25 5.85 18.55
N PRO A 11 16.67 6.03 17.29
CA PRO A 11 16.04 7.01 16.44
C PRO A 11 14.54 6.66 16.40
N GLN A 12 13.72 7.49 17.04
CA GLN A 12 12.29 7.48 16.83
C GLN A 12 12.09 7.85 15.36
N TYR A 13 11.98 6.84 14.50
CA TYR A 13 11.43 6.97 13.16
C TYR A 13 9.97 7.37 13.31
N SER A 14 9.74 8.64 13.60
CA SER A 14 8.48 9.32 13.29
C SER A 14 8.49 9.57 11.77
N SER A 15 8.46 8.49 11.01
CA SER A 15 8.09 8.54 9.61
C SER A 15 6.73 7.87 9.56
N ASP A 16 5.68 8.66 9.76
CA ASP A 16 4.29 8.34 9.42
C ASP A 16 4.19 8.15 7.90
N ILE A 17 4.95 7.20 7.38
CA ILE A 17 4.75 6.64 6.07
C ILE A 17 3.50 5.79 6.23
N ASP A 18 2.37 6.37 5.83
CA ASP A 18 1.15 5.61 5.70
C ASP A 18 1.35 4.58 4.59
N PHE A 19 1.72 3.36 5.00
CA PHE A 19 1.89 2.22 4.10
C PHE A 19 0.65 1.99 3.24
N ALA A 20 -0.56 2.31 3.75
CA ALA A 20 -1.78 2.21 2.97
C ALA A 20 -1.78 3.24 1.83
N SER A 21 -1.44 4.50 2.10
CA SER A 21 -1.30 5.53 1.07
C SER A 21 -0.25 5.17 0.00
N ILE A 22 0.91 4.64 0.40
CA ILE A 22 1.92 4.17 -0.56
C ILE A 22 1.39 3.01 -1.41
N THR A 23 0.73 2.05 -0.79
CA THR A 23 0.16 0.89 -1.49
C THR A 23 -0.93 1.34 -2.48
N GLU A 24 -1.80 2.27 -2.08
CA GLU A 24 -2.85 2.84 -2.93
C GLU A 24 -2.27 3.56 -4.16
N HIS A 25 -1.20 4.32 -3.96
CA HIS A 25 -0.47 4.97 -5.07
C HIS A 25 0.10 3.95 -6.06
N HIS A 26 0.81 2.92 -5.57
CA HIS A 26 1.37 1.90 -6.44
C HIS A 26 0.31 1.10 -7.20
N LEU A 27 -0.81 0.74 -6.56
CA LEU A 27 -1.92 0.05 -7.23
C LEU A 27 -2.52 0.92 -8.35
N SER A 28 -2.57 2.23 -8.17
CA SER A 28 -3.04 3.17 -9.20
C SER A 28 -2.08 3.22 -10.40
N GLU A 29 -0.77 3.26 -10.15
CA GLU A 29 0.24 3.20 -11.22
C GLU A 29 0.19 1.90 -12.02
N TRP A 30 -0.12 0.77 -11.37
CA TRP A 30 -0.35 -0.49 -12.07
C TRP A 30 -1.54 -0.43 -13.04
N LEU A 31 -2.63 0.26 -12.69
CA LEU A 31 -3.76 0.44 -13.62
C LEU A 31 -3.34 1.29 -14.83
N HIS A 32 -2.60 2.38 -14.60
CA HIS A 32 -2.08 3.21 -15.70
C HIS A 32 -1.19 2.42 -16.65
N LEU A 33 -0.32 1.56 -16.11
CA LEU A 33 0.52 0.67 -16.93
C LEU A 33 -0.34 -0.31 -17.74
N LEU A 34 -1.37 -0.91 -17.13
CA LEU A 34 -2.25 -1.85 -17.83
C LEU A 34 -3.04 -1.17 -18.95
N ASP A 35 -3.52 0.06 -18.74
CA ASP A 35 -4.18 0.86 -19.77
C ASP A 35 -3.20 1.16 -20.93
N HIS A 36 -1.96 1.55 -20.62
CA HIS A 36 -0.92 1.76 -21.64
C HIS A 36 -0.59 0.48 -22.44
N LEU A 37 -0.53 -0.67 -21.76
CA LEU A 37 -0.29 -1.96 -22.40
C LEU A 37 -1.45 -2.39 -23.32
N GLN A 38 -2.68 -2.01 -22.96
CA GLN A 38 -3.86 -2.27 -23.80
C GLN A 38 -3.79 -1.48 -25.11
N ASP A 39 -3.33 -0.22 -25.06
CA ASP A 39 -3.19 0.64 -26.23
C ASP A 39 -2.12 0.16 -27.23
N ILE A 40 -1.10 -0.57 -26.76
CA ILE A 40 -0.02 -1.12 -27.60
C ILE A 40 -0.26 -2.56 -28.08
N HIS A 41 -1.52 -3.04 -28.08
CA HIS A 41 -1.95 -4.37 -28.52
C HIS A 41 -1.40 -5.57 -27.73
N ALA A 42 -1.23 -5.47 -26.40
CA ALA A 42 -0.90 -6.65 -25.59
C ALA A 42 -2.09 -7.63 -25.45
N PRO A 43 -1.86 -8.89 -25.03
CA PRO A 43 -2.90 -9.92 -24.93
C PRO A 43 -4.03 -9.49 -23.98
N THR A 44 -5.22 -9.27 -24.54
CA THR A 44 -6.35 -8.63 -23.86
C THR A 44 -6.82 -9.42 -22.62
N ASP A 45 -6.80 -10.75 -22.67
CA ASP A 45 -7.26 -11.59 -21.55
C ASP A 45 -6.33 -11.52 -20.33
N GLN A 46 -5.01 -11.48 -20.56
CA GLN A 46 -4.03 -11.36 -19.48
C GLN A 46 -4.09 -9.98 -18.83
N LEU A 47 -4.25 -8.93 -19.64
CA LEU A 47 -4.45 -7.56 -19.14
C LEU A 47 -5.75 -7.43 -18.35
N ALA A 48 -6.85 -8.02 -18.83
CA ALA A 48 -8.12 -8.05 -18.11
C ALA A 48 -8.00 -8.78 -16.77
N TYR A 49 -7.30 -9.92 -16.73
CA TYR A 49 -7.01 -10.63 -15.48
C TYR A 49 -6.21 -9.76 -14.50
N CYS A 50 -5.12 -9.14 -14.97
CA CYS A 50 -4.29 -8.26 -14.14
C CYS A 50 -5.10 -7.07 -13.59
N ARG A 51 -5.93 -6.44 -14.42
CA ARG A 51 -6.81 -5.33 -14.01
C ARG A 51 -7.74 -5.77 -12.88
N ASN A 52 -8.37 -6.94 -13.02
CA ASN A 52 -9.24 -7.49 -11.98
C ASN A 52 -8.51 -7.76 -10.67
N GLN A 53 -7.27 -8.26 -10.72
CA GLN A 53 -6.47 -8.47 -9.50
C GLN A 53 -6.15 -7.13 -8.81
N VAL A 54 -5.74 -6.11 -9.56
CA VAL A 54 -5.41 -4.78 -9.01
C VAL A 54 -6.65 -4.14 -8.37
N THR A 55 -7.81 -4.19 -9.04
CA THR A 55 -9.07 -3.69 -8.48
C THR A 55 -9.47 -4.45 -7.20
N ARG A 56 -9.26 -5.77 -7.14
CA ARG A 56 -9.52 -6.54 -5.91
C ARG A 56 -8.62 -6.09 -4.76
N LEU A 57 -7.34 -5.88 -5.01
CA LEU A 57 -6.38 -5.40 -4.00
C LEU A 57 -6.73 -4.00 -3.48
N GLN A 58 -7.21 -3.10 -4.35
CA GLN A 58 -7.69 -1.78 -3.94
C GLN A 58 -8.90 -1.90 -3.00
N LEU A 59 -9.84 -2.81 -3.30
CA LEU A 59 -10.99 -3.06 -2.43
C LEU A 59 -10.58 -3.64 -1.07
N GLU A 60 -9.66 -4.61 -1.06
CA GLU A 60 -9.11 -5.20 0.17
C GLU A 60 -8.42 -4.14 1.03
N LEU A 61 -7.62 -3.25 0.42
CA LEU A 61 -6.96 -2.15 1.11
C LEU A 61 -7.96 -1.15 1.70
N TYR A 62 -9.02 -0.83 0.95
CA TYR A 62 -10.11 0.02 1.43
C TYR A 62 -10.83 -0.61 2.63
N GLN A 63 -11.12 -1.92 2.57
CA GLN A 63 -11.74 -2.65 3.68
C GLN A 63 -10.84 -2.62 4.92
N LEU A 64 -9.54 -2.92 4.77
CA LEU A 64 -8.56 -2.88 5.86
C LEU A 64 -8.50 -1.50 6.53
N ARG A 65 -8.51 -0.42 5.74
CA ARG A 65 -8.51 0.96 6.29
C ARG A 65 -9.75 1.22 7.14
N ASN A 66 -10.91 0.73 6.71
CA ASN A 66 -12.19 0.96 7.39
C ASN A 66 -12.42 0.02 8.59
N THR A 67 -11.93 -1.22 8.54
CA THR A 67 -11.97 -2.14 9.69
C THR A 67 -11.04 -1.65 10.79
N ASN A 68 -9.83 -1.21 10.44
CA ASN A 68 -8.87 -0.64 11.39
C ASN A 68 -9.40 0.66 12.03
N TRP A 69 -10.20 1.46 11.31
CA TRP A 69 -10.86 2.64 11.88
C TRP A 69 -11.95 2.27 12.90
N ARG A 70 -12.76 1.24 12.62
CA ARG A 70 -13.79 0.77 13.56
C ARG A 70 -13.20 0.19 14.84
N GLU A 71 -12.09 -0.55 14.76
CA GLU A 71 -11.42 -1.10 15.94
C GLU A 71 -10.75 -0.04 16.81
N LYS A 72 -10.32 1.09 16.23
CA LYS A 72 -9.73 2.22 16.98
C LYS A 72 -10.76 3.19 17.57
N ALA A 73 -12.04 3.05 17.22
CA ALA A 73 -13.12 3.94 17.65
C ALA A 73 -14.03 3.35 18.75
N GLY A 74 -13.77 2.11 19.19
CA GLY A 74 -14.40 1.47 20.35
C GLY A 74 -13.48 1.44 21.55
#